data_AF-A0A1I7IK79-F1
#
_entry.id   AF-A0A1I7IK79-F1
#
_cell.length_a   1.000
_cell.length_b   1.000
_cell.length_c   1.000
_cell.angle_alpha   90.00
_cell.angle_beta   90.00
_cell.angle_gamma   90.00
#
_symmetry.space_group_name_H-M   'P 1'
#
loop_
_entity.id
_entity.type
_entity.pdbx_description
1 polymer ?
#
loop_
_entity_poly.entity_id
_entity_poly.type
_entity_poly.pdbx_seq_one_letter_code
_entity_poly.pdbx_strand_id
1 'polypeptide(L)'
;MGIIGNLFIELKKHKRRFNLLLFPLIIVLEIAFIMGNYSGQRGSADGWMILFYIIPIINCLFFPVTIAGFASRLMDIEHKGEMLKCLYTFTTPQRIFFTKYLYGAIATFILVVMQCGSVIICCKILDFDSTFPVKYLFIHGMTTYITCMTLLSLHLMLAYFYRNQAVSISVGILGSFTAFFSLFLPSTIIQKLLPWESFVSCGFITMDWDRDTRDISYALCNPDYIPMIICIGWIILFTCITLILLKRSGVEETEKANNNRKTKRILLHKRPVEILKLKGSPAWIAFFIVPAISAAIGTVNYLGNISILKDGWYSLWTQHTLFLCYFFMPVIIGIFTGCIWRVEHTGTNMNLMMTHQRPAMIVLGKYAATCFITSVSLIWVVALYLISGSIIHMDGTLPSGIIQWLIMGILSSWVICAFQVLVSLVIRNFILPVIVAFLGSFAGLSCITKGAPYLTPFSLFDIAMNQKELGTIDIRSFALSSIIFITAFIMIAIMYLSRTDVRSNE
;
A
#
# COMPACT_ATOMS: atom_id res chain seq x y z
N MET A 1 -22.98 -30.87 4.44
CA MET A 1 -22.61 -29.95 5.54
C MET A 1 -23.36 -28.63 5.39
N GLY A 2 -23.95 -28.11 6.46
CA GLY A 2 -24.51 -26.75 6.49
C GLY A 2 -23.40 -25.68 6.48
N ILE A 3 -23.77 -24.42 6.24
CA ILE A 3 -22.84 -23.27 6.16
C ILE A 3 -21.96 -23.16 7.43
N ILE A 4 -22.55 -23.43 8.60
CA ILE A 4 -21.84 -23.40 9.89
C ILE A 4 -20.71 -24.43 9.95
N GLY A 5 -20.93 -25.65 9.44
CA GLY A 5 -19.91 -26.69 9.39
C GLY A 5 -18.74 -26.31 8.47
N ASN A 6 -19.04 -25.70 7.32
CA ASN A 6 -18.02 -25.21 6.40
C ASN A 6 -17.21 -24.03 7.01
N LEU A 7 -17.86 -23.16 7.77
CA LEU A 7 -17.19 -22.06 8.48
C LEU A 7 -16.16 -22.59 9.49
N PHE A 8 -16.50 -23.67 10.21
CA PHE A 8 -15.59 -24.29 11.17
C PHE A 8 -14.35 -24.92 10.48
N ILE A 9 -14.54 -25.49 9.29
CA ILE A 9 -13.42 -25.97 8.46
C ILE A 9 -12.52 -24.80 8.08
N GLU A 10 -13.10 -23.67 7.67
CA GLU A 10 -12.35 -22.49 7.28
C GLU A 10 -11.54 -21.90 8.45
N LEU A 11 -12.14 -21.83 9.64
CA LEU A 11 -11.46 -21.46 10.89
C LEU A 11 -10.25 -22.38 11.16
N LYS A 12 -10.39 -23.69 10.98
CA LYS A 12 -9.29 -24.65 11.14
C LYS A 12 -8.16 -24.42 10.13
N LYS A 13 -8.48 -24.14 8.85
CA LYS A 13 -7.47 -23.84 7.81
C LYS A 13 -6.62 -22.63 8.19
N HIS A 14 -7.22 -21.63 8.80
CA HIS A 14 -6.55 -20.36 9.12
C HIS A 14 -5.90 -20.31 10.51
N LYS A 15 -6.27 -21.19 11.45
CA LYS A 15 -5.76 -21.21 12.83
C LYS A 15 -4.23 -21.22 12.93
N ARG A 16 -3.52 -21.90 12.01
CA ARG A 16 -2.05 -22.02 12.02
C ARG A 16 -1.32 -21.05 11.08
N ARG A 17 -2.04 -20.26 10.28
CA ARG A 17 -1.45 -19.38 9.26
C ARG A 17 -1.33 -17.93 9.68
N PHE A 18 -1.84 -17.59 10.88
CA PHE A 18 -1.70 -16.26 11.47
C PHE A 18 -2.17 -15.10 10.56
N ASN A 19 -3.07 -15.36 9.61
CA ASN A 19 -3.51 -14.34 8.65
C ASN A 19 -4.22 -13.17 9.34
N LEU A 20 -4.89 -13.44 10.47
CA LEU A 20 -5.51 -12.41 11.29
C LEU A 20 -4.50 -11.55 12.05
N LEU A 21 -3.22 -11.94 12.17
CA LEU A 21 -2.18 -11.09 12.78
C LEU A 21 -1.86 -9.85 11.94
N LEU A 22 -2.29 -9.81 10.67
CA LEU A 22 -2.20 -8.60 9.86
C LEU A 22 -2.96 -7.43 10.51
N PHE A 23 -4.15 -7.68 11.04
CA PHE A 23 -5.00 -6.65 11.63
C PHE A 23 -4.37 -5.97 12.87
N PRO A 24 -3.98 -6.69 13.95
CA PRO A 24 -3.35 -6.05 15.11
C PRO A 24 -2.07 -5.33 14.73
N LEU A 25 -1.29 -5.86 13.77
CA LEU A 25 -0.07 -5.19 13.36
C LEU A 25 -0.36 -3.83 12.73
N ILE A 26 -1.33 -3.73 11.82
CA ILE A 26 -1.71 -2.45 11.20
C ILE A 26 -2.19 -1.48 12.27
N ILE A 27 -3.07 -1.93 13.16
CA ILE A 27 -3.57 -1.09 14.26
C ILE A 27 -2.45 -0.57 15.15
N VAL A 28 -1.51 -1.43 15.56
CA VAL A 28 -0.36 -1.03 16.38
C VAL A 28 0.51 -0.01 15.65
N LEU A 29 0.70 -0.19 14.35
CA LEU A 29 1.49 0.72 13.53
C LEU A 29 0.79 2.07 13.33
N GLU A 30 -0.53 2.09 13.18
CA GLU A 30 -1.32 3.32 13.16
C GLU A 30 -1.26 4.07 14.49
N ILE A 31 -1.39 3.35 15.62
CA ILE A 31 -1.23 3.94 16.96
C ILE A 31 0.18 4.51 17.13
N ALA A 32 1.21 3.77 16.72
CA ALA A 32 2.61 4.25 16.76
C ALA A 32 2.81 5.51 15.92
N PHE A 33 2.19 5.57 14.74
CA PHE A 33 2.20 6.76 13.89
C PHE A 33 1.53 7.97 14.57
N ILE A 34 0.33 7.79 15.14
CA ILE A 34 -0.38 8.85 15.86
C ILE A 34 0.44 9.34 17.06
N MET A 35 0.97 8.42 17.87
CA MET A 35 1.83 8.78 19.01
C MET A 35 3.10 9.51 18.55
N GLY A 36 3.73 9.10 17.45
CA GLY A 36 4.94 9.73 16.94
C GLY A 36 4.77 11.19 16.53
N ASN A 37 3.59 11.57 16.02
CA ASN A 37 3.29 12.91 15.52
C ASN A 37 2.61 13.82 16.55
N TYR A 38 1.79 13.24 17.44
CA TYR A 38 0.98 14.01 18.39
C TYR A 38 1.47 13.92 19.84
N SER A 39 2.56 13.18 20.11
CA SER A 39 3.19 13.17 21.44
C SER A 39 3.70 14.56 21.81
N GLY A 40 3.08 15.18 22.80
CA GLY A 40 3.44 16.51 23.31
C GLY A 40 2.40 17.61 23.06
N GLN A 41 1.42 17.39 22.17
CA GLN A 41 0.27 18.29 21.98
C GLN A 41 -0.84 18.01 23.01
N ARG A 42 -0.48 18.07 24.31
CA ARG A 42 -1.41 17.81 25.42
C ARG A 42 -2.46 18.93 25.53
N GLY A 43 -3.72 18.56 25.75
CA GLY A 43 -4.74 19.50 26.22
C GLY A 43 -5.42 20.38 25.16
N SER A 44 -5.43 20.02 23.88
CA SER A 44 -6.33 20.70 22.92
C SER A 44 -7.78 20.26 23.15
N ALA A 45 -8.71 21.22 23.29
CA ALA A 45 -10.14 20.97 23.47
C ALA A 45 -10.76 20.13 22.32
N ASP A 46 -10.11 20.11 21.16
CA ASP A 46 -10.52 19.39 19.95
C ASP A 46 -9.77 18.05 19.76
N GLY A 47 -9.08 17.55 20.77
CA GLY A 47 -8.16 16.40 20.64
C GLY A 47 -8.77 15.13 20.04
N TRP A 48 -10.02 14.80 20.38
CA TRP A 48 -10.73 13.66 19.78
C TRP A 48 -11.13 13.92 18.32
N MET A 49 -11.37 15.18 17.93
CA MET A 49 -11.71 15.55 16.57
C MET A 49 -10.53 15.30 15.63
N ILE A 50 -9.31 15.58 16.08
CA ILE A 50 -8.07 15.29 15.35
C ILE A 50 -8.00 13.81 14.96
N LEU A 51 -8.32 12.90 15.90
CA LEU A 51 -8.26 11.47 15.64
C LEU A 51 -9.29 11.02 14.60
N PHE A 52 -10.53 11.51 14.69
CA PHE A 52 -11.58 11.18 13.72
C PHE A 52 -11.39 11.86 12.34
N TYR A 53 -10.53 12.87 12.23
CA TYR A 53 -10.08 13.41 10.95
C TYR A 53 -8.95 12.57 10.34
N ILE A 54 -7.93 12.22 11.13
CA ILE A 54 -6.70 11.57 10.63
C ILE A 54 -6.90 10.08 10.37
N ILE A 55 -7.60 9.37 11.25
CA ILE A 55 -7.77 7.92 11.16
C ILE A 55 -8.44 7.51 9.84
N PRO A 56 -9.53 8.13 9.38
CA PRO A 56 -10.10 7.84 8.06
C PRO A 56 -9.11 8.01 6.91
N ILE A 57 -8.26 9.05 6.95
CA ILE A 57 -7.26 9.31 5.91
C ILE A 57 -6.22 8.19 5.89
N ILE A 58 -5.79 7.73 7.07
CA ILE A 58 -4.90 6.58 7.23
C ILE A 58 -5.56 5.29 6.72
N ASN A 59 -6.82 5.03 7.12
CA ASN A 59 -7.58 3.84 6.73
C ASN A 59 -7.79 3.77 5.21
N CYS A 60 -8.02 4.91 4.56
CA CYS A 60 -8.10 5.03 3.10
C CYS A 60 -6.87 4.43 2.40
N LEU A 61 -5.70 4.46 3.04
CA LEU A 61 -4.48 3.91 2.48
C LEU A 61 -4.24 2.45 2.86
N PHE A 62 -4.41 2.08 4.14
CA PHE A 62 -4.02 0.76 4.63
C PHE A 62 -5.10 -0.31 4.52
N PHE A 63 -6.35 0.03 4.83
CA PHE A 63 -7.42 -0.97 4.90
C PHE A 63 -7.68 -1.64 3.55
N PRO A 64 -7.71 -0.92 2.40
CA PRO A 64 -7.88 -1.58 1.11
C PRO A 64 -6.78 -2.59 0.77
N VAL A 65 -5.51 -2.24 1.01
CA VAL A 65 -4.38 -3.13 0.74
C VAL A 65 -4.46 -4.36 1.64
N THR A 66 -4.85 -4.17 2.89
CA THR A 66 -5.00 -5.23 3.89
C THR A 66 -6.13 -6.18 3.54
N ILE A 67 -7.30 -5.65 3.16
CA ILE A 67 -8.46 -6.43 2.75
C ILE A 67 -8.17 -7.18 1.45
N ALA A 68 -7.53 -6.52 0.47
CA ALA A 68 -7.12 -7.16 -0.77
C ALA A 68 -6.15 -8.33 -0.53
N GLY A 69 -5.16 -8.11 0.33
CA GLY A 69 -4.20 -9.14 0.72
C GLY A 69 -4.81 -10.27 1.54
N PHE A 70 -5.74 -9.96 2.45
CA PHE A 70 -6.49 -10.95 3.23
C PHE A 70 -7.39 -11.81 2.33
N ALA A 71 -8.19 -11.19 1.46
CA ALA A 71 -9.05 -11.87 0.51
C ALA A 71 -8.24 -12.74 -0.46
N SER A 72 -7.09 -12.21 -0.91
CA SER A 72 -6.13 -12.97 -1.72
C SER A 72 -5.65 -14.21 -0.99
N ARG A 73 -5.25 -14.11 0.29
CA ARG A 73 -4.80 -15.26 1.07
C ARG A 73 -5.91 -16.27 1.36
N LEU A 74 -7.16 -15.84 1.47
CA LEU A 74 -8.31 -16.72 1.66
C LEU A 74 -8.55 -17.62 0.44
N MET A 75 -8.25 -17.13 -0.77
CA MET A 75 -8.33 -17.90 -2.02
C MET A 75 -7.03 -18.56 -2.45
N ASP A 76 -5.87 -18.02 -2.05
CA ASP A 76 -4.55 -18.58 -2.38
C ASP A 76 -4.42 -20.03 -1.85
N ILE A 77 -5.06 -20.35 -0.73
CA ILE A 77 -5.10 -21.73 -0.19
C ILE A 77 -5.76 -22.70 -1.18
N GLU A 78 -6.83 -22.26 -1.84
CA GLU A 78 -7.61 -23.13 -2.72
C GLU A 78 -7.03 -23.21 -4.13
N HIS A 79 -6.35 -22.15 -4.55
CA HIS A 79 -5.59 -22.13 -5.80
C HIS A 79 -4.28 -22.90 -5.71
N LYS A 80 -3.59 -22.86 -4.56
CA LYS A 80 -2.38 -23.66 -4.33
C LYS A 80 -2.73 -25.14 -4.26
N GLY A 81 -2.28 -25.90 -5.25
CA GLY A 81 -2.51 -27.34 -5.34
C GLY A 81 -3.83 -27.74 -6.02
N GLU A 82 -4.49 -26.84 -6.75
CA GLU A 82 -5.71 -27.14 -7.53
C GLU A 82 -6.89 -27.64 -6.67
N MET A 83 -6.92 -27.30 -5.37
CA MET A 83 -7.87 -27.85 -4.40
C MET A 83 -9.33 -27.48 -4.71
N LEU A 84 -9.58 -26.36 -5.42
CA LEU A 84 -10.91 -25.97 -5.89
C LEU A 84 -11.62 -27.09 -6.65
N LYS A 85 -10.89 -27.83 -7.50
CA LYS A 85 -11.46 -28.93 -8.28
C LYS A 85 -11.97 -30.05 -7.38
N CYS A 86 -11.23 -30.37 -6.32
CA CYS A 86 -11.66 -31.35 -5.32
C CYS A 86 -12.84 -30.81 -4.49
N LEU A 87 -12.85 -29.52 -4.12
CA LEU A 87 -13.94 -28.95 -3.33
C LEU A 87 -15.27 -28.91 -4.10
N TYR A 88 -15.22 -28.75 -5.42
CA TYR A 88 -16.39 -28.80 -6.28
C TYR A 88 -17.05 -30.19 -6.34
N THR A 89 -16.36 -31.27 -5.98
CA THR A 89 -16.98 -32.60 -5.87
C THR A 89 -17.76 -32.78 -4.57
N PHE A 90 -17.43 -32.03 -3.52
CA PHE A 90 -18.08 -32.13 -2.21
C PHE A 90 -19.13 -31.04 -1.96
N THR A 91 -19.01 -29.88 -2.63
CA THR A 91 -19.85 -28.70 -2.38
C THR A 91 -20.04 -27.85 -3.64
N THR A 92 -21.09 -27.02 -3.67
CA THR A 92 -21.32 -26.10 -4.78
C THR A 92 -20.39 -24.87 -4.71
N PRO A 93 -19.96 -24.29 -5.85
CA PRO A 93 -19.10 -23.11 -5.90
C PRO A 93 -19.66 -21.92 -5.09
N GLN A 94 -20.99 -21.73 -5.15
CA GLN A 94 -21.70 -20.70 -4.38
C GLN A 94 -21.53 -20.88 -2.88
N ARG A 95 -21.64 -22.11 -2.36
CA ARG A 95 -21.46 -22.39 -0.93
C ARG A 95 -20.03 -22.13 -0.47
N ILE A 96 -19.03 -22.45 -1.30
CA ILE A 96 -17.62 -22.16 -1.02
C ILE A 96 -17.43 -20.65 -0.93
N PHE A 97 -17.90 -19.91 -1.93
CA PHE A 97 -17.81 -18.45 -1.96
C PHE A 97 -18.49 -17.82 -0.74
N PHE A 98 -19.76 -18.16 -0.45
CA PHE A 98 -20.48 -17.57 0.68
C PHE A 98 -19.88 -17.92 2.04
N THR A 99 -19.32 -19.12 2.20
CA THR A 99 -18.60 -19.48 3.44
C THR A 99 -17.38 -18.57 3.64
N LYS A 100 -16.61 -18.33 2.58
CA LYS A 100 -15.45 -17.43 2.61
C LYS A 100 -15.85 -15.98 2.78
N TYR A 101 -16.93 -15.55 2.13
CA TYR A 101 -17.49 -14.21 2.30
C TYR A 101 -17.92 -13.96 3.75
N LEU A 102 -18.61 -14.92 4.38
CA LEU A 102 -18.99 -14.84 5.79
C LEU A 102 -17.77 -14.83 6.72
N TYR A 103 -16.79 -15.70 6.48
CA TYR A 103 -15.54 -15.67 7.24
C TYR A 103 -14.81 -14.32 7.12
N GLY A 104 -14.77 -13.77 5.89
CA GLY A 104 -14.22 -12.45 5.64
C GLY A 104 -14.99 -11.34 6.33
N ALA A 105 -16.33 -11.41 6.38
CA ALA A 105 -17.18 -10.43 7.06
C ALA A 105 -16.93 -10.41 8.58
N ILE A 106 -16.78 -11.59 9.19
CA ILE A 106 -16.40 -11.69 10.61
C ILE A 106 -14.99 -11.12 10.84
N ALA A 107 -14.06 -11.41 9.94
CA ALA A 107 -12.69 -10.91 10.03
C ALA A 107 -12.62 -9.38 9.89
N THR A 108 -13.33 -8.77 8.94
CA THR A 108 -13.41 -7.32 8.79
C THR A 108 -14.14 -6.66 9.95
N PHE A 109 -15.15 -7.31 10.53
CA PHE A 109 -15.80 -6.84 11.75
C PHE A 109 -14.80 -6.76 12.91
N ILE A 110 -13.98 -7.80 13.10
CA ILE A 110 -12.91 -7.80 14.13
C ILE A 110 -11.93 -6.64 13.87
N LEU A 111 -11.49 -6.41 12.64
CA LEU A 111 -10.61 -5.30 12.28
C LEU A 111 -11.23 -3.95 12.68
N VAL A 112 -12.53 -3.73 12.40
CA VAL A 112 -13.22 -2.48 12.76
C VAL A 112 -13.39 -2.31 14.27
N VAL A 113 -13.68 -3.39 15.00
CA VAL A 113 -13.73 -3.37 16.47
C VAL A 113 -12.36 -2.96 17.03
N MET A 114 -11.27 -3.49 16.46
CA MET A 114 -9.92 -3.11 16.83
C MET A 114 -9.61 -1.64 16.49
N GLN A 115 -10.08 -1.13 15.36
CA GLN A 115 -9.97 0.30 15.02
C GLN A 115 -10.72 1.17 16.03
N CYS A 116 -11.95 0.82 16.39
CA CYS A 116 -12.70 1.59 17.38
C CYS A 116 -12.00 1.58 18.75
N GLY A 117 -11.42 0.44 19.12
CA GLY A 117 -10.58 0.31 20.31
C GLY A 117 -9.32 1.16 20.26
N SER A 118 -8.66 1.27 19.09
CA SER A 118 -7.46 2.10 18.92
C SER A 118 -7.74 3.58 19.14
N VAL A 119 -8.89 4.09 18.68
CA VAL A 119 -9.33 5.48 18.96
C VAL A 119 -9.39 5.74 20.47
N ILE A 120 -10.03 4.84 21.23
CA ILE A 120 -10.18 4.97 22.69
C ILE A 120 -8.81 4.94 23.38
N ILE A 121 -7.91 4.05 22.94
CA ILE A 121 -6.55 3.96 23.48
C ILE A 121 -5.76 5.24 23.19
N CYS A 122 -5.80 5.75 21.97
CA CYS A 122 -5.14 7.00 21.59
C CYS A 122 -5.66 8.19 22.41
N CYS A 123 -6.99 8.31 22.60
CA CYS A 123 -7.57 9.36 23.44
C CYS A 123 -7.05 9.32 24.88
N LYS A 124 -6.91 8.12 25.46
CA LYS A 124 -6.42 7.95 26.84
C LYS A 124 -4.93 8.23 26.97
N ILE A 125 -4.11 7.84 25.98
CA ILE A 125 -2.65 8.04 26.02
C ILE A 125 -2.29 9.52 25.81
N LEU A 126 -3.06 10.25 25.01
CA LEU A 126 -2.81 11.65 24.69
C LEU A 126 -3.42 12.65 25.69
N ASP A 127 -4.10 12.16 26.73
CA ASP A 127 -4.79 12.97 27.77
C ASP A 127 -5.70 14.06 27.17
N PHE A 128 -6.61 13.67 26.26
CA PHE A 128 -7.59 14.61 25.72
C PHE A 128 -8.72 14.85 26.73
N ASP A 129 -8.78 16.06 27.31
CA ASP A 129 -9.64 16.47 28.44
C ASP A 129 -11.17 16.50 28.17
N SER A 130 -11.62 16.17 26.96
CA SER A 130 -13.03 16.24 26.56
C SER A 130 -13.84 14.97 26.89
N THR A 131 -15.14 15.10 27.16
CA THR A 131 -16.08 13.98 27.19
C THR A 131 -16.13 13.26 25.84
N PHE A 132 -15.49 12.08 25.75
CA PHE A 132 -15.39 11.34 24.50
C PHE A 132 -16.76 10.98 23.91
N PRO A 133 -17.07 11.39 22.67
CA PRO A 133 -18.41 11.22 22.12
C PRO A 133 -18.61 9.83 21.49
N VAL A 134 -19.18 8.92 22.28
CA VAL A 134 -19.48 7.52 21.88
C VAL A 134 -20.35 7.44 20.61
N LYS A 135 -21.25 8.42 20.39
CA LYS A 135 -22.08 8.49 19.17
C LYS A 135 -21.24 8.54 17.89
N TYR A 136 -20.20 9.36 17.87
CA TYR A 136 -19.34 9.53 16.68
C TYR A 136 -18.42 8.31 16.48
N LEU A 137 -18.01 7.64 17.57
CA LEU A 137 -17.31 6.36 17.48
C LEU A 137 -18.18 5.29 16.79
N PHE A 138 -19.46 5.20 17.14
CA PHE A 138 -20.38 4.26 16.52
C PHE A 138 -20.59 4.58 15.03
N ILE A 139 -20.79 5.86 14.68
CA ILE A 139 -20.92 6.29 13.28
C ILE A 139 -19.66 5.91 12.49
N HIS A 140 -18.47 6.24 13.01
CA HIS A 140 -17.19 5.89 12.40
C HIS A 140 -17.03 4.36 12.21
N GLY A 141 -17.38 3.57 13.21
CA GLY A 141 -17.33 2.11 13.13
C GLY A 141 -18.25 1.55 12.04
N MET A 142 -19.50 2.04 11.97
CA MET A 142 -20.48 1.58 10.98
C MET A 142 -20.07 1.95 9.55
N THR A 143 -19.62 3.19 9.31
CA THR A 143 -19.18 3.63 7.98
C THR A 143 -17.94 2.85 7.54
N THR A 144 -16.95 2.72 8.43
CA THR A 144 -15.72 1.95 8.18
C THR A 144 -16.04 0.48 7.87
N TYR A 145 -16.96 -0.15 8.61
CA TYR A 145 -17.36 -1.54 8.34
C TYR A 145 -18.03 -1.72 6.98
N ILE A 146 -18.94 -0.81 6.60
CA ILE A 146 -19.59 -0.87 5.29
C ILE A 146 -18.56 -0.73 4.17
N THR A 147 -17.64 0.23 4.28
CA THR A 147 -16.55 0.38 3.30
C THR A 147 -15.67 -0.87 3.24
N CYS A 148 -15.32 -1.46 4.39
CA CYS A 148 -14.56 -2.71 4.43
C CYS A 148 -15.30 -3.87 3.75
N MET A 149 -16.63 -3.95 3.93
CA MET A 149 -17.47 -4.97 3.29
C MET A 149 -17.57 -4.78 1.78
N THR A 150 -17.65 -3.54 1.30
CA THR A 150 -17.60 -3.24 -0.14
C THR A 150 -16.28 -3.69 -0.75
N LEU A 151 -15.16 -3.37 -0.10
CA LEU A 151 -13.83 -3.78 -0.56
C LEU A 151 -13.64 -5.30 -0.48
N LEU A 152 -14.13 -5.95 0.58
CA LEU A 152 -14.10 -7.41 0.69
C LEU A 152 -14.87 -8.06 -0.46
N SER A 153 -16.05 -7.54 -0.83
CA SER A 153 -16.86 -8.06 -1.94
C SER A 153 -16.10 -8.02 -3.27
N LEU A 154 -15.49 -6.88 -3.57
CA LEU A 154 -14.67 -6.69 -4.78
C LEU A 154 -13.44 -7.58 -4.77
N HIS A 155 -12.65 -7.56 -3.69
CA HIS A 155 -11.37 -8.25 -3.64
C HIS A 155 -11.51 -9.77 -3.55
N LEU A 156 -12.55 -10.28 -2.88
CA LEU A 156 -12.83 -11.71 -2.84
C LEU A 156 -13.31 -12.22 -4.21
N MET A 157 -14.13 -11.46 -4.92
CA MET A 157 -14.52 -11.78 -6.30
C MET A 157 -13.28 -11.90 -7.20
N LEU A 158 -12.41 -10.88 -7.21
CA LEU A 158 -11.18 -10.89 -8.00
C LEU A 158 -10.26 -12.05 -7.60
N ALA A 159 -10.06 -12.28 -6.30
CA ALA A 159 -9.21 -13.34 -5.79
C ALA A 159 -9.76 -14.75 -6.10
N TYR A 160 -11.08 -14.88 -6.26
CA TYR A 160 -11.74 -16.16 -6.57
C TYR A 160 -11.55 -16.55 -8.05
N PHE A 161 -11.77 -15.62 -8.98
CA PHE A 161 -11.71 -15.92 -10.41
C PHE A 161 -10.30 -15.87 -11.01
N TYR A 162 -9.41 -15.06 -10.43
CA TYR A 162 -8.04 -14.95 -10.92
C TYR A 162 -7.08 -15.79 -10.07
N ARG A 163 -6.48 -16.81 -10.70
CA ARG A 163 -5.39 -17.60 -10.09
C ARG A 163 -4.20 -16.74 -9.70
N ASN A 164 -3.87 -15.74 -10.52
CA ASN A 164 -2.82 -14.79 -10.19
C ASN A 164 -3.32 -13.81 -9.14
N GLN A 165 -3.03 -14.15 -7.89
CA GLN A 165 -3.35 -13.37 -6.70
C GLN A 165 -2.79 -11.95 -6.70
N ALA A 166 -1.79 -11.64 -7.53
CA ALA A 166 -1.31 -10.28 -7.71
C ALA A 166 -2.40 -9.32 -8.23
N VAL A 167 -3.38 -9.81 -9.02
CA VAL A 167 -4.44 -8.95 -9.60
C VAL A 167 -5.28 -8.29 -8.51
N SER A 168 -5.80 -9.07 -7.55
CA SER A 168 -6.64 -8.53 -6.46
C SER A 168 -5.85 -7.52 -5.61
N ILE A 169 -4.57 -7.82 -5.32
CA ILE A 169 -3.72 -6.94 -4.52
C ILE A 169 -3.38 -5.65 -5.28
N SER A 170 -3.03 -5.72 -6.57
CA SER A 170 -2.76 -4.55 -7.41
C SER A 170 -3.97 -3.61 -7.48
N VAL A 171 -5.18 -4.15 -7.62
CA VAL A 171 -6.42 -3.33 -7.61
C VAL A 171 -6.60 -2.65 -6.26
N GLY A 172 -6.29 -3.33 -5.15
CA GLY A 172 -6.41 -2.75 -3.81
C GLY A 172 -5.46 -1.57 -3.60
N ILE A 173 -4.22 -1.72 -4.06
CA ILE A 173 -3.18 -0.68 -4.02
C ILE A 173 -3.52 0.50 -4.92
N LEU A 174 -3.92 0.24 -6.17
CA LEU A 174 -4.30 1.32 -7.09
C LEU A 174 -5.52 2.08 -6.58
N GLY A 175 -6.50 1.36 -6.02
CA GLY A 175 -7.68 1.97 -5.43
C GLY A 175 -7.37 2.82 -4.20
N SER A 176 -6.52 2.33 -3.27
CA SER A 176 -6.12 3.11 -2.10
C SER A 176 -5.42 4.41 -2.47
N PHE A 177 -4.55 4.37 -3.49
CA PHE A 177 -3.91 5.59 -4.00
C PHE A 177 -4.90 6.52 -4.68
N THR A 178 -5.76 5.98 -5.55
CA THR A 178 -6.80 6.78 -6.23
C THR A 178 -7.67 7.54 -5.22
N ALA A 179 -8.02 6.89 -4.10
CA ALA A 179 -8.80 7.52 -3.04
C ALA A 179 -8.02 8.51 -2.18
N PHE A 180 -6.77 8.20 -1.79
CA PHE A 180 -5.94 9.17 -1.07
C PHE A 180 -5.73 10.45 -1.89
N PHE A 181 -5.59 10.29 -3.21
CA PHE A 181 -5.40 11.40 -4.12
C PHE A 181 -6.65 12.21 -4.39
N SER A 182 -7.83 11.58 -4.37
CA SER A 182 -9.07 12.31 -4.57
C SER A 182 -9.28 13.36 -3.49
N LEU A 183 -8.70 13.19 -2.30
CA LEU A 183 -8.70 14.19 -1.21
C LEU A 183 -8.12 15.55 -1.60
N PHE A 184 -7.22 15.60 -2.59
CA PHE A 184 -6.62 16.85 -3.08
C PHE A 184 -7.38 17.48 -4.24
N LEU A 185 -8.45 16.83 -4.72
CA LEU A 185 -9.30 17.33 -5.78
C LEU A 185 -10.59 17.93 -5.19
N PRO A 186 -11.24 18.89 -5.87
CA PRO A 186 -12.52 19.44 -5.42
C PRO A 186 -13.58 18.36 -5.22
N SER A 187 -14.42 18.51 -4.20
CA SER A 187 -15.45 17.54 -3.84
C SER A 187 -16.47 17.35 -4.97
N THR A 188 -16.25 16.36 -5.82
CA THR A 188 -17.08 16.05 -6.99
C THR A 188 -17.88 14.78 -6.76
N ILE A 189 -18.89 14.53 -7.59
CA ILE A 189 -19.68 13.28 -7.51
C ILE A 189 -18.81 12.04 -7.79
N ILE A 190 -17.76 12.20 -8.62
CA ILE A 190 -16.84 11.12 -8.99
C ILE A 190 -16.10 10.57 -7.77
N GLN A 191 -15.74 11.44 -6.83
CA GLN A 191 -15.14 11.08 -5.55
C GLN A 191 -16.02 10.11 -4.77
N LYS A 192 -17.28 10.52 -4.55
CA LYS A 192 -18.28 9.73 -3.80
C LYS A 192 -18.60 8.36 -4.43
N LEU A 193 -18.34 8.18 -5.72
CA LEU A 193 -18.54 6.90 -6.42
C LEU A 193 -17.42 5.89 -6.16
N LEU A 194 -16.22 6.34 -5.77
CA LEU A 194 -15.08 5.48 -5.52
C LEU A 194 -15.22 4.79 -4.15
N PRO A 195 -15.33 3.45 -4.09
CA PRO A 195 -15.54 2.77 -2.82
C PRO A 195 -14.35 2.91 -1.86
N TRP A 196 -13.13 3.08 -2.38
CA TRP A 196 -11.93 3.32 -1.58
C TRP A 196 -11.95 4.65 -0.83
N GLU A 197 -12.56 5.69 -1.41
CA GLU A 197 -12.60 7.03 -0.80
C GLU A 197 -13.67 7.14 0.29
N SER A 198 -14.64 6.22 0.31
CA SER A 198 -15.75 6.27 1.24
C SER A 198 -15.31 6.30 2.72
N PHE A 199 -14.08 5.88 3.06
CA PHE A 199 -13.50 6.10 4.38
C PHE A 199 -13.47 7.57 4.79
N VAL A 200 -13.02 8.46 3.90
CA VAL A 200 -12.88 9.89 4.19
C VAL A 200 -14.14 10.67 3.85
N SER A 201 -14.83 10.32 2.76
CA SER A 201 -16.07 11.00 2.37
C SER A 201 -17.23 10.78 3.34
N CYS A 202 -17.20 9.70 4.14
CA CYS A 202 -18.12 9.52 5.27
C CYS A 202 -17.65 10.21 6.55
N GLY A 203 -16.52 10.92 6.52
CA GLY A 203 -15.99 11.69 7.63
C GLY A 203 -16.94 12.83 8.01
N PHE A 204 -17.03 13.11 9.31
CA PHE A 204 -17.92 14.12 9.88
C PHE A 204 -17.13 15.29 10.51
N ILE A 205 -15.83 15.38 10.22
CA ILE A 205 -14.95 16.43 10.76
C ILE A 205 -14.27 17.11 9.60
N THR A 206 -14.37 18.43 9.58
CA THR A 206 -13.63 19.30 8.67
C THR A 206 -12.51 20.00 9.41
N MET A 207 -11.43 20.27 8.68
CA MET A 207 -10.30 21.05 9.16
C MET A 207 -10.37 22.39 8.45
N ASP A 208 -10.50 23.47 9.22
CA ASP A 208 -10.36 24.83 8.71
C ASP A 208 -9.00 25.37 9.16
N TRP A 209 -8.20 25.78 8.18
CA TRP A 209 -6.88 26.32 8.40
C TRP A 209 -6.89 27.80 8.07
N ASP A 210 -6.77 28.62 9.11
CA ASP A 210 -6.70 30.06 8.94
C ASP A 210 -5.26 30.46 8.61
N ARG A 211 -5.11 31.15 7.48
CA ARG A 211 -3.82 31.55 6.91
C ARG A 211 -3.14 32.63 7.75
N ASP A 212 -3.91 33.49 8.40
CA ASP A 212 -3.39 34.68 9.09
C ASP A 212 -2.94 34.35 10.51
N THR A 213 -3.70 33.50 11.20
CA THR A 213 -3.38 33.02 12.57
C THR A 213 -2.49 31.78 12.57
N ARG A 214 -2.44 31.04 11.45
CA ARG A 214 -1.82 29.69 11.34
C ARG A 214 -2.41 28.67 12.31
N ASP A 215 -3.57 28.95 12.88
CA ASP A 215 -4.29 28.04 13.75
C ASP A 215 -5.13 27.07 12.93
N ILE A 216 -5.16 25.82 13.39
CA ILE A 216 -5.99 24.75 12.83
C ILE A 216 -7.19 24.60 13.74
N SER A 217 -8.39 24.81 13.20
CA SER A 217 -9.64 24.57 13.92
C SER A 217 -10.37 23.36 13.32
N TYR A 218 -10.98 22.55 14.19
CA TYR A 218 -11.77 21.39 13.77
C TYR A 218 -13.24 21.66 14.01
N ALA A 219 -14.07 21.40 13.01
CA ALA A 219 -15.51 21.59 13.11
C ALA A 219 -16.26 20.28 12.83
N LEU A 220 -17.33 20.05 13.60
CA LEU A 220 -18.28 18.98 13.34
C LEU A 220 -19.17 19.36 12.17
N CYS A 221 -19.22 18.48 11.17
CA CYS A 221 -20.15 18.54 10.07
C CYS A 221 -21.21 17.45 10.19
N ASN A 222 -22.38 17.68 9.58
CA ASN A 222 -23.39 16.63 9.46
C ASN A 222 -22.83 15.50 8.58
N PRO A 223 -22.90 14.23 9.03
CA PRO A 223 -22.39 13.11 8.26
C PRO A 223 -23.15 12.99 6.93
N ASP A 224 -22.41 12.96 5.83
CA ASP A 224 -22.97 12.66 4.51
C ASP A 224 -23.17 11.14 4.37
N TYR A 225 -24.42 10.72 4.23
CA TYR A 225 -24.77 9.31 4.08
C TYR A 225 -24.79 8.82 2.62
N ILE A 226 -24.60 9.70 1.63
CA ILE A 226 -24.60 9.33 0.21
C ILE A 226 -23.52 8.28 -0.12
N PRO A 227 -22.24 8.45 0.29
CA PRO A 227 -21.21 7.45 -0.01
C PRO A 227 -21.51 6.07 0.62
N MET A 228 -22.18 6.05 1.78
CA MET A 228 -22.61 4.81 2.44
C MET A 228 -23.67 4.07 1.62
N ILE A 229 -24.66 4.80 1.06
CA ILE A 229 -25.68 4.22 0.17
C ILE A 229 -25.03 3.64 -1.09
N ILE A 230 -24.08 4.38 -1.68
CA ILE A 230 -23.32 3.93 -2.85
C ILE A 230 -22.52 2.64 -2.53
N CYS A 231 -21.87 2.58 -1.36
CA CYS A 231 -21.15 1.39 -0.90
C CYS A 231 -22.05 0.15 -0.77
N ILE A 232 -23.27 0.32 -0.26
CA ILE A 232 -24.27 -0.76 -0.19
C ILE A 232 -24.66 -1.22 -1.59
N GLY A 233 -24.86 -0.27 -2.52
CA GLY A 233 -25.09 -0.57 -3.94
C GLY A 233 -23.95 -1.39 -4.56
N TRP A 234 -22.70 -1.02 -4.29
CA TRP A 234 -21.52 -1.78 -4.73
C TRP A 234 -21.46 -3.20 -4.16
N ILE A 235 -21.82 -3.39 -2.88
CA ILE A 235 -21.89 -4.74 -2.27
C ILE A 235 -22.88 -5.62 -3.03
N ILE A 236 -24.08 -5.10 -3.29
CA ILE A 236 -25.12 -5.81 -4.04
C ILE A 236 -24.62 -6.10 -5.47
N LEU A 237 -24.02 -5.13 -6.13
CA LEU A 237 -23.52 -5.28 -7.49
C LEU A 237 -22.43 -6.36 -7.59
N PHE A 238 -21.39 -6.30 -6.75
CA PHE A 238 -20.28 -7.26 -6.81
C PHE A 238 -20.71 -8.68 -6.42
N THR A 239 -21.62 -8.81 -5.45
CA THR A 239 -22.19 -10.12 -5.10
C THR A 239 -23.04 -10.69 -6.24
N CYS A 240 -23.89 -9.89 -6.89
CA CYS A 240 -24.66 -10.29 -8.07
C CYS A 240 -23.75 -10.71 -9.24
N ILE A 241 -22.73 -9.91 -9.57
CA ILE A 241 -21.74 -10.23 -10.61
C ILE A 241 -21.05 -11.57 -10.28
N THR A 242 -20.65 -11.76 -9.03
CA THR A 242 -20.01 -13.00 -8.59
C THR A 242 -20.94 -14.20 -8.78
N LEU A 243 -22.20 -14.10 -8.42
CA LEU A 243 -23.17 -15.20 -8.59
C LEU A 243 -23.38 -15.55 -10.08
N ILE A 244 -23.44 -14.55 -10.95
CA ILE A 244 -23.54 -14.73 -12.41
C ILE A 244 -22.29 -15.46 -12.94
N LEU A 245 -21.10 -14.99 -12.55
CA LEU A 245 -19.84 -15.60 -12.97
C LEU A 245 -19.67 -17.02 -12.44
N LEU A 246 -20.09 -17.30 -11.20
CA LEU A 246 -20.06 -18.66 -10.63
C LEU A 246 -20.94 -19.61 -11.43
N LYS A 247 -22.13 -19.16 -11.87
CA LYS A 247 -23.03 -19.96 -12.71
C LYS A 247 -22.41 -20.29 -14.08
N ARG A 248 -21.64 -19.36 -14.65
CA ARG A 248 -20.95 -19.51 -15.94
C ARG A 248 -19.66 -20.34 -15.85
N SER A 249 -18.93 -20.24 -14.75
CA SER A 249 -17.61 -20.88 -14.57
C SER A 249 -17.64 -22.41 -14.65
N GLY A 250 -18.75 -23.05 -14.23
CA GLY A 250 -18.93 -24.50 -14.38
C GLY A 250 -19.06 -24.97 -15.84
N VAL A 251 -19.35 -24.07 -16.78
CA VAL A 251 -19.52 -24.39 -18.22
C VAL A 251 -18.18 -24.26 -18.97
N GLU A 252 -17.40 -23.22 -18.68
CA GLU A 252 -16.15 -22.92 -19.42
C GLU A 252 -14.96 -23.82 -19.06
N GLU A 253 -14.85 -24.32 -17.82
CA GLU A 253 -13.75 -25.25 -17.47
C GLU A 253 -13.85 -26.57 -18.24
N THR A 254 -15.08 -27.03 -18.52
CA THR A 254 -15.39 -28.22 -19.31
C THR A 254 -14.99 -28.05 -20.78
N GLU A 255 -15.19 -26.87 -21.36
CA GLU A 255 -14.81 -26.55 -22.74
C GLU A 255 -13.29 -26.32 -22.90
N LYS A 256 -12.65 -25.63 -21.96
CA LYS A 256 -11.19 -25.37 -22.00
C LYS A 256 -10.35 -26.64 -21.77
N ALA A 257 -10.85 -27.59 -20.99
CA ALA A 257 -10.20 -28.90 -20.79
C ALA A 257 -10.14 -29.71 -22.10
N ASN A 258 -11.16 -29.59 -22.97
CA ASN A 258 -11.15 -30.25 -24.28
C ASN A 258 -10.19 -29.60 -25.28
N ASN A 259 -9.89 -28.30 -25.16
CA ASN A 259 -9.11 -27.56 -26.17
C ASN A 259 -7.59 -27.47 -25.89
N ASN A 260 -7.11 -27.71 -24.67
CA ASN A 260 -5.71 -27.47 -24.30
C ASN A 260 -4.93 -28.74 -23.91
N ARG A 261 -4.70 -29.62 -24.89
CA ARG A 261 -3.55 -30.54 -24.91
C ARG A 261 -2.53 -30.09 -25.95
N LYS A 262 -1.82 -28.98 -25.68
CA LYS A 262 -0.60 -28.62 -26.42
C LYS A 262 0.54 -28.42 -25.44
N THR A 263 1.45 -29.38 -25.43
CA THR A 263 2.71 -29.35 -24.67
C THR A 263 3.57 -28.20 -25.21
N LYS A 264 3.68 -27.10 -24.45
CA LYS A 264 4.59 -26.01 -24.81
C LYS A 264 6.03 -26.48 -24.64
N ARG A 265 6.85 -26.39 -25.70
CA ARG A 265 8.31 -26.55 -25.60
C ARG A 265 8.86 -25.51 -24.62
N ILE A 266 9.58 -25.96 -23.61
CA ILE A 266 10.27 -25.10 -22.66
C ILE A 266 11.51 -24.55 -23.37
N LEU A 267 11.48 -23.27 -23.75
CA LEU A 267 12.63 -22.59 -24.35
C LEU A 267 13.48 -21.99 -23.21
N LEU A 268 14.73 -22.44 -23.07
CA LEU A 268 15.66 -21.88 -22.09
C LEU A 268 16.09 -20.48 -22.55
N HIS A 269 15.65 -19.45 -21.82
CA HIS A 269 16.02 -18.07 -22.11
C HIS A 269 17.45 -17.75 -21.60
N LYS A 270 18.25 -17.06 -22.42
CA LYS A 270 19.61 -16.60 -22.07
C LYS A 270 19.67 -15.33 -21.20
N ARG A 271 18.53 -14.73 -20.85
CA ARG A 271 18.47 -13.48 -20.07
C ARG A 271 18.62 -13.77 -18.57
N PRO A 272 19.15 -12.83 -17.77
CA PRO A 272 19.22 -13.02 -16.31
C PRO A 272 17.83 -13.30 -15.76
N VAL A 273 17.76 -14.29 -14.87
CA VAL A 273 16.51 -14.87 -14.36
C VAL A 273 15.57 -13.81 -13.78
N GLU A 274 16.12 -12.80 -13.10
CA GLU A 274 15.31 -11.74 -12.51
C GLU A 274 14.57 -10.91 -13.58
N ILE A 275 15.20 -10.58 -14.71
CA ILE A 275 14.52 -9.85 -15.80
C ILE A 275 13.40 -10.68 -16.45
N LEU A 276 13.57 -12.00 -16.51
CA LEU A 276 12.53 -12.90 -17.01
C LEU A 276 11.34 -12.96 -16.05
N LYS A 277 11.60 -12.98 -14.73
CA LYS A 277 10.56 -12.91 -13.69
C LYS A 277 9.78 -11.60 -13.77
N LEU A 278 10.45 -10.48 -14.07
CA LEU A 278 9.78 -9.18 -14.25
C LEU A 278 8.79 -9.17 -15.40
N LYS A 279 9.06 -9.87 -16.51
CA LYS A 279 8.10 -9.95 -17.62
C LYS A 279 6.79 -10.65 -17.27
N GLY A 280 6.84 -11.61 -16.34
CA GLY A 280 5.67 -12.39 -15.92
C GLY A 280 4.82 -11.74 -14.81
N SER A 281 5.34 -10.69 -14.16
CA SER A 281 4.66 -9.99 -13.06
C SER A 281 4.37 -8.53 -13.43
N PRO A 282 3.12 -8.05 -13.35
CA PRO A 282 2.78 -6.67 -13.70
C PRO A 282 3.29 -5.63 -12.69
N ALA A 283 3.96 -6.03 -11.60
CA ALA A 283 4.35 -5.11 -10.52
C ALA A 283 5.26 -3.95 -10.98
N TRP A 284 6.09 -4.15 -12.01
CA TRP A 284 6.96 -3.09 -12.53
C TRP A 284 6.19 -1.95 -13.20
N ILE A 285 4.95 -2.19 -13.67
CA ILE A 285 4.11 -1.18 -14.33
C ILE A 285 3.77 -0.03 -13.36
N ALA A 286 3.66 -0.33 -12.05
CA ALA A 286 3.37 0.67 -11.02
C ALA A 286 4.42 1.79 -10.95
N PHE A 287 5.69 1.49 -11.28
CA PHE A 287 6.78 2.49 -11.34
C PHE A 287 6.62 3.51 -12.48
N PHE A 288 5.67 3.32 -13.38
CA PHE A 288 5.36 4.28 -14.45
C PHE A 288 4.01 4.94 -14.24
N ILE A 289 2.99 4.14 -13.87
CA ILE A 289 1.63 4.64 -13.66
C ILE A 289 1.56 5.57 -12.46
N VAL A 290 2.12 5.19 -11.31
CA VAL A 290 1.96 5.98 -10.09
C VAL A 290 2.71 7.32 -10.18
N PRO A 291 3.95 7.41 -10.69
CA PRO A 291 4.57 8.71 -10.96
C PRO A 291 3.78 9.57 -11.94
N ALA A 292 3.17 8.99 -12.96
CA ALA A 292 2.33 9.74 -13.91
C ALA A 292 1.08 10.32 -13.24
N ILE A 293 0.42 9.55 -12.37
CA ILE A 293 -0.70 10.02 -11.55
C ILE A 293 -0.23 11.15 -10.62
N SER A 294 0.90 10.96 -9.92
CA SER A 294 1.48 11.98 -9.04
C SER A 294 1.81 13.27 -9.79
N ALA A 295 2.39 13.19 -10.98
CA ALA A 295 2.72 14.35 -11.82
C ALA A 295 1.46 15.09 -12.30
N ALA A 296 0.42 14.36 -12.73
CA ALA A 296 -0.85 14.95 -13.12
C ALA A 296 -1.49 15.72 -11.96
N ILE A 297 -1.52 15.11 -10.77
CA ILE A 297 -2.12 15.72 -9.58
C ILE A 297 -1.28 16.88 -9.06
N GLY A 298 0.04 16.75 -9.01
CA GLY A 298 0.95 17.84 -8.64
C GLY A 298 0.80 19.04 -9.58
N THR A 299 0.57 18.78 -10.87
CA THR A 299 0.25 19.82 -11.86
C THR A 299 -1.07 20.52 -11.56
N VAL A 300 -2.14 19.76 -11.30
CA VAL A 300 -3.46 20.32 -10.94
C VAL A 300 -3.38 21.13 -9.64
N ASN A 301 -2.65 20.62 -8.64
CA ASN A 301 -2.45 21.29 -7.36
C ASN A 301 -1.67 22.61 -7.53
N TYR A 302 -0.61 22.60 -8.34
CA TYR A 302 0.13 23.81 -8.69
C TYR A 302 -0.78 24.86 -9.35
N LEU A 303 -1.60 24.45 -10.33
CA LEU A 303 -2.54 25.34 -11.02
C LEU A 303 -3.65 25.87 -10.10
N GLY A 304 -4.10 25.07 -9.13
CA GLY A 304 -5.08 25.50 -8.12
C GLY A 304 -4.53 26.52 -7.12
N ASN A 305 -3.21 26.52 -6.89
CA ASN A 305 -2.55 27.29 -5.82
C ASN A 305 -1.52 28.32 -6.32
N ILE A 306 -1.67 28.81 -7.56
CA ILE A 306 -0.76 29.80 -8.18
C ILE A 306 -0.63 31.08 -7.34
N SER A 307 -1.66 31.44 -6.57
CA SER A 307 -1.64 32.60 -5.67
C SER A 307 -0.62 32.47 -4.53
N ILE A 308 -0.23 31.24 -4.17
CA ILE A 308 0.73 30.91 -3.12
C ILE A 308 2.08 30.51 -3.74
N LEU A 309 2.05 29.71 -4.79
CA LEU A 309 3.22 29.06 -5.40
C LEU A 309 3.89 29.95 -6.47
N LYS A 310 4.64 30.96 -6.04
CA LYS A 310 5.20 31.98 -6.96
C LYS A 310 6.47 31.55 -7.70
N ASP A 311 7.16 30.52 -7.26
CA ASP A 311 8.51 30.18 -7.73
C ASP A 311 8.58 29.29 -8.98
N GLY A 312 7.54 29.34 -9.83
CA GLY A 312 7.51 28.67 -11.13
C GLY A 312 7.98 27.21 -11.04
N TRP A 313 9.05 26.89 -11.78
CA TRP A 313 9.59 25.54 -11.94
C TRP A 313 9.91 24.84 -10.61
N TYR A 314 10.42 25.56 -9.61
CA TYR A 314 10.70 24.98 -8.28
C TYR A 314 9.43 24.56 -7.54
N SER A 315 8.39 25.39 -7.62
CA SER A 315 7.09 25.07 -7.04
C SER A 315 6.48 23.85 -7.71
N LEU A 316 6.54 23.78 -9.05
CA LEU A 316 6.04 22.62 -9.80
C LEU A 316 6.77 21.34 -9.41
N TRP A 317 8.11 21.38 -9.31
CA TRP A 317 8.92 20.23 -8.91
C TRP A 317 8.47 19.71 -7.54
N THR A 318 8.36 20.61 -6.56
CA THR A 318 7.93 20.27 -5.21
C THR A 318 6.54 19.62 -5.22
N GLN A 319 5.58 20.16 -6.00
CA GLN A 319 4.24 19.56 -6.09
C GLN A 319 4.25 18.17 -6.75
N HIS A 320 5.14 17.94 -7.72
CA HIS A 320 5.29 16.63 -8.37
C HIS A 320 5.94 15.60 -7.44
N THR A 321 6.94 16.00 -6.66
CA THR A 321 7.76 15.10 -5.84
C THR A 321 7.23 14.91 -4.42
N LEU A 322 6.44 15.84 -3.86
CA LEU A 322 5.98 15.79 -2.48
C LEU A 322 5.28 14.46 -2.16
N PHE A 323 4.21 14.14 -2.89
CA PHE A 323 3.48 12.90 -2.65
C PHE A 323 4.26 11.67 -3.08
N LEU A 324 5.05 11.80 -4.15
CA LEU A 324 5.89 10.74 -4.65
C LEU A 324 6.91 10.26 -3.61
N CYS A 325 7.53 11.19 -2.89
CA CYS A 325 8.57 10.87 -1.92
C CYS A 325 8.00 10.37 -0.61
N TYR A 326 7.02 11.10 -0.05
CA TYR A 326 6.45 10.76 1.24
C TYR A 326 5.57 9.51 1.21
N PHE A 327 4.94 9.17 0.09
CA PHE A 327 3.96 8.08 0.04
C PHE A 327 4.32 7.01 -0.97
N PHE A 328 4.51 7.37 -2.25
CA PHE A 328 4.39 6.39 -3.32
C PHE A 328 5.65 5.59 -3.60
N MET A 329 6.79 6.26 -3.76
CA MET A 329 8.01 5.57 -4.18
C MET A 329 8.42 4.50 -3.18
N PRO A 330 8.43 4.76 -1.85
CA PRO A 330 8.77 3.73 -0.88
C PRO A 330 7.78 2.55 -0.90
N VAL A 331 6.48 2.83 -1.04
CA VAL A 331 5.44 1.79 -1.12
C VAL A 331 5.57 0.93 -2.37
N ILE A 332 5.81 1.52 -3.55
CA ILE A 332 5.99 0.77 -4.80
C ILE A 332 7.25 -0.09 -4.71
N ILE A 333 8.33 0.42 -4.11
CA ILE A 333 9.55 -0.36 -3.84
C ILE A 333 9.24 -1.54 -2.91
N GLY A 334 8.48 -1.33 -1.83
CA GLY A 334 8.05 -2.39 -0.92
C GLY A 334 7.19 -3.46 -1.61
N ILE A 335 6.24 -3.04 -2.45
CA ILE A 335 5.40 -3.94 -3.26
C ILE A 335 6.26 -4.77 -4.21
N PHE A 336 7.18 -4.12 -4.92
CA PHE A 336 8.00 -4.78 -5.92
C PHE A 336 8.96 -5.81 -5.31
N THR A 337 9.68 -5.40 -4.26
CA THR A 337 10.59 -6.29 -3.51
C THR A 337 9.83 -7.43 -2.86
N GLY A 338 8.65 -7.16 -2.28
CA GLY A 338 7.74 -8.18 -1.78
C GLY A 338 7.31 -9.16 -2.86
N CYS A 339 7.00 -8.70 -4.08
CA CYS A 339 6.54 -9.56 -5.17
C CYS A 339 7.66 -10.50 -5.63
N ILE A 340 8.87 -9.97 -5.75
CA ILE A 340 10.06 -10.73 -6.12
C ILE A 340 10.35 -11.82 -5.07
N TRP A 341 10.33 -11.47 -3.78
CA TRP A 341 10.57 -12.43 -2.70
C TRP A 341 9.42 -13.42 -2.50
N ARG A 342 8.17 -13.02 -2.74
CA ARG A 342 7.00 -13.91 -2.61
C ARG A 342 7.14 -15.17 -3.47
N VAL A 343 7.70 -15.05 -4.67
CA VAL A 343 7.93 -16.19 -5.56
C VAL A 343 8.91 -17.18 -4.94
N GLU A 344 9.96 -16.69 -4.27
CA GLU A 344 10.96 -17.55 -3.61
C GLU A 344 10.43 -18.18 -2.32
N HIS A 345 9.65 -17.42 -1.55
CA HIS A 345 9.01 -17.91 -0.32
C HIS A 345 7.85 -18.88 -0.57
N THR A 346 7.51 -19.15 -1.83
CA THR A 346 6.42 -20.07 -2.19
C THR A 346 6.94 -21.47 -2.46
N GLY A 347 6.44 -22.45 -1.69
CA GLY A 347 6.79 -23.86 -1.87
C GLY A 347 8.25 -24.13 -1.55
N THR A 348 8.90 -24.96 -2.37
CA THR A 348 10.30 -25.37 -2.22
C THR A 348 11.27 -24.55 -3.06
N ASN A 349 10.82 -23.42 -3.64
CA ASN A 349 11.62 -22.59 -4.55
C ASN A 349 12.90 -22.07 -3.88
N MET A 350 12.81 -21.58 -2.65
CA MET A 350 13.99 -21.15 -1.89
C MET A 350 15.00 -22.29 -1.70
N ASN A 351 14.53 -23.51 -1.37
CA ASN A 351 15.39 -24.67 -1.19
C ASN A 351 16.15 -24.97 -2.48
N LEU A 352 15.43 -24.99 -3.61
CA LEU A 352 16.00 -25.25 -4.93
C LEU A 352 17.02 -24.18 -5.35
N MET A 353 16.75 -22.91 -5.04
CA MET A 353 17.66 -21.82 -5.38
C MET A 353 18.97 -21.90 -4.57
N MET A 354 18.87 -22.30 -3.29
CA MET A 354 20.01 -22.41 -2.38
C MET A 354 20.93 -23.60 -2.69
N THR A 355 20.50 -24.59 -3.48
CA THR A 355 21.40 -25.69 -3.90
C THR A 355 22.36 -25.30 -5.02
N HIS A 356 22.01 -24.30 -5.83
CA HIS A 356 22.78 -23.95 -7.03
C HIS A 356 23.35 -22.52 -7.00
N GLN A 357 22.81 -21.62 -6.18
CA GLN A 357 23.26 -20.22 -6.12
C GLN A 357 23.77 -19.82 -4.74
N ARG A 358 24.83 -19.01 -4.71
CA ARG A 358 25.34 -18.43 -3.46
C ARG A 358 24.34 -17.41 -2.90
N PRO A 359 24.13 -17.33 -1.57
CA PRO A 359 23.23 -16.37 -0.92
C PRO A 359 23.44 -14.92 -1.37
N ALA A 360 24.71 -14.51 -1.52
CA ALA A 360 25.08 -13.18 -1.99
C ALA A 360 24.54 -12.86 -3.40
N MET A 361 24.62 -13.82 -4.33
CA MET A 361 24.15 -13.60 -5.71
C MET A 361 22.62 -13.45 -5.78
N ILE A 362 21.90 -14.17 -4.91
CA ILE A 362 20.44 -14.09 -4.81
C ILE A 362 20.02 -12.71 -4.33
N VAL A 363 20.62 -12.23 -3.23
CA VAL A 363 20.31 -10.92 -2.65
C VAL A 363 20.71 -9.80 -3.60
N LEU A 364 21.94 -9.83 -4.13
CA LEU A 364 22.45 -8.81 -5.05
C LEU A 364 21.69 -8.77 -6.37
N GLY A 365 21.25 -9.91 -6.90
CA GLY A 365 20.43 -9.96 -8.11
C GLY A 365 19.09 -9.25 -7.94
N LYS A 366 18.42 -9.47 -6.80
CA LYS A 366 17.14 -8.83 -6.48
C LYS A 366 17.31 -7.35 -6.15
N TYR A 367 18.38 -7.00 -5.44
CA TYR A 367 18.75 -5.61 -5.17
C TYR A 367 19.03 -4.85 -6.48
N ALA A 368 19.85 -5.40 -7.38
CA ALA A 368 20.16 -4.79 -8.67
C ALA A 368 18.91 -4.61 -9.55
N ALA A 369 18.03 -5.61 -9.60
CA ALA A 369 16.77 -5.51 -10.35
C ALA A 369 15.86 -4.39 -9.80
N THR A 370 15.81 -4.25 -8.46
CA THR A 370 15.03 -3.19 -7.79
C THR A 370 15.65 -1.81 -8.03
N CYS A 371 16.97 -1.66 -7.87
CA CYS A 371 17.67 -0.40 -8.17
C CYS A 371 17.53 0.02 -9.63
N PHE A 372 17.55 -0.95 -10.56
CA PHE A 372 17.38 -0.64 -11.98
C PHE A 372 16.00 -0.05 -12.28
N ILE A 373 14.92 -0.71 -11.83
CA ILE A 373 13.57 -0.22 -12.11
C ILE A 373 13.27 1.11 -11.40
N THR A 374 13.81 1.33 -10.19
CA THR A 374 13.63 2.60 -9.47
C THR A 374 14.39 3.73 -10.13
N SER A 375 15.63 3.51 -10.57
CA SER A 375 16.40 4.51 -11.32
C SER A 375 15.69 4.93 -12.61
N VAL A 376 15.13 3.96 -13.36
CA VAL A 376 14.33 4.26 -14.55
C VAL A 376 13.07 5.06 -14.19
N SER A 377 12.41 4.74 -13.08
CA SER A 377 11.24 5.48 -12.59
C SER A 377 11.57 6.93 -12.23
N LEU A 378 12.73 7.19 -11.62
CA LEU A 378 13.15 8.55 -11.28
C LEU A 378 13.52 9.39 -12.51
N ILE A 379 14.13 8.78 -13.53
CA ILE A 379 14.33 9.43 -14.83
C ILE A 379 12.97 9.76 -15.46
N TRP A 380 12.00 8.85 -15.34
CA TRP A 380 10.64 9.06 -15.82
C TRP A 380 9.93 10.21 -15.09
N VAL A 381 10.14 10.39 -13.78
CA VAL A 381 9.63 11.54 -13.01
C VAL A 381 10.16 12.86 -13.56
N VAL A 382 11.45 12.94 -13.85
CA VAL A 382 12.04 14.15 -14.47
C VAL A 382 11.44 14.40 -15.85
N ALA A 383 11.24 13.35 -16.66
CA ALA A 383 10.58 13.49 -17.96
C ALA A 383 9.15 14.02 -17.83
N LEU A 384 8.36 13.47 -16.90
CA LEU A 384 7.00 13.93 -16.60
C LEU A 384 6.97 15.39 -16.15
N TYR A 385 7.91 15.79 -15.29
CA TYR A 385 8.04 17.17 -14.85
C TYR A 385 8.29 18.14 -16.02
N LEU A 386 9.19 17.80 -16.94
CA LEU A 386 9.45 18.59 -18.15
C LEU A 386 8.23 18.65 -19.08
N ILE A 387 7.56 17.52 -19.27
CA ILE A 387 6.33 17.43 -20.08
C ILE A 387 5.23 18.31 -19.47
N SER A 388 4.99 18.22 -18.16
CA SER A 388 3.99 19.03 -17.46
C SER A 388 4.31 20.52 -17.55
N GLY A 389 5.55 20.93 -17.35
CA GLY A 389 5.94 22.34 -17.49
C GLY A 389 5.76 22.85 -18.93
N SER A 390 6.02 22.00 -19.93
CA SER A 390 5.73 22.33 -21.33
C SER A 390 4.23 22.45 -21.62
N ILE A 391 3.39 21.59 -21.04
CA ILE A 391 1.92 21.64 -21.22
C ILE A 391 1.34 22.92 -20.62
N ILE A 392 1.84 23.34 -19.45
CA ILE A 392 1.38 24.56 -18.75
C ILE A 392 1.97 25.84 -19.37
N HIS A 393 2.92 25.72 -20.32
CA HIS A 393 3.62 26.84 -20.93
C HIS A 393 4.34 27.69 -19.85
N MET A 394 5.09 27.02 -18.97
CA MET A 394 5.76 27.70 -17.86
C MET A 394 6.88 28.62 -18.33
N ASP A 395 6.78 29.89 -17.93
CA ASP A 395 7.81 30.88 -18.13
C ASP A 395 8.94 30.72 -17.09
N GLY A 396 10.17 30.99 -17.52
CA GLY A 396 11.37 30.99 -16.68
C GLY A 396 12.36 29.87 -17.00
N THR A 397 13.55 29.99 -16.40
CA THR A 397 14.65 29.04 -16.63
C THR A 397 14.47 27.78 -15.79
N LEU A 398 14.78 26.63 -16.38
CA LEU A 398 14.86 25.37 -15.65
C LEU A 398 15.87 25.47 -14.50
N PRO A 399 15.55 24.94 -13.30
CA PRO A 399 16.48 24.86 -12.20
C PRO A 399 17.77 24.13 -12.60
N SER A 400 18.94 24.75 -12.37
CA SER A 400 20.25 24.12 -12.65
C SER A 400 20.51 22.88 -11.79
N GLY A 401 19.78 22.74 -10.66
CA GLY A 401 19.90 21.63 -9.72
C GLY A 401 19.25 20.31 -10.14
N ILE A 402 18.50 20.24 -11.24
CA ILE A 402 17.72 19.02 -11.62
C ILE A 402 18.60 17.76 -11.68
N ILE A 403 19.80 17.87 -12.26
CA ILE A 403 20.72 16.72 -12.36
C ILE A 403 21.20 16.28 -10.97
N GLN A 404 21.50 17.25 -10.10
CA GLN A 404 21.90 16.95 -8.72
C GLN A 404 20.77 16.28 -7.95
N TRP A 405 19.53 16.76 -8.09
CA TRP A 405 18.33 16.17 -7.46
C TRP A 405 18.10 14.75 -7.94
N LEU A 406 18.25 14.50 -9.25
CA LEU A 406 18.12 13.17 -9.83
C LEU A 406 19.19 12.22 -9.29
N ILE A 407 20.46 12.63 -9.23
CA ILE A 407 21.56 11.78 -8.72
C ILE A 407 21.34 11.47 -7.23
N MET A 408 21.04 12.49 -6.42
CA MET A 408 20.78 12.31 -4.99
C MET A 408 19.54 11.44 -4.76
N GLY A 409 18.50 11.65 -5.54
CA GLY A 409 17.28 10.86 -5.56
C GLY A 409 17.51 9.39 -5.90
N ILE A 410 18.33 9.12 -6.92
CA ILE A 410 18.72 7.75 -7.28
C ILE A 410 19.49 7.11 -6.13
N LEU A 411 20.51 7.78 -5.59
CA LEU A 411 21.34 7.24 -4.51
C LEU A 411 20.52 6.92 -3.26
N SER A 412 19.65 7.84 -2.83
CA SER A 412 18.77 7.63 -1.67
C SER A 412 17.71 6.56 -1.92
N SER A 413 17.15 6.46 -3.13
CA SER A 413 16.22 5.38 -3.47
C SER A 413 16.86 4.00 -3.37
N TRP A 414 18.16 3.88 -3.69
CA TRP A 414 18.91 2.63 -3.54
C TRP A 414 19.04 2.22 -2.07
N VAL A 415 19.11 3.18 -1.14
CA VAL A 415 19.08 2.91 0.30
C VAL A 415 17.75 2.26 0.70
N ILE A 416 16.62 2.80 0.23
CA ILE A 416 15.28 2.22 0.45
C ILE A 416 15.18 0.83 -0.19
N CYS A 417 15.74 0.63 -1.39
CA CYS A 417 15.77 -0.68 -2.05
C CYS A 417 16.52 -1.71 -1.19
N ALA A 418 17.68 -1.36 -0.63
CA ALA A 418 18.47 -2.25 0.21
C ALA A 418 17.69 -2.65 1.47
N PHE A 419 17.07 -1.66 2.13
CA PHE A 419 16.21 -1.89 3.28
C PHE A 419 15.02 -2.81 2.94
N GLN A 420 14.29 -2.53 1.85
CA GLN A 420 13.11 -3.30 1.46
C GLN A 420 13.42 -4.71 0.98
N VAL A 421 14.57 -4.94 0.36
CA VAL A 421 15.06 -6.28 0.02
C VAL A 421 15.32 -7.10 1.29
N LEU A 422 15.92 -6.50 2.32
CA LEU A 422 16.13 -7.16 3.62
C LEU A 422 14.80 -7.46 4.31
N VAL A 423 13.90 -6.48 4.43
CA VAL A 423 12.61 -6.64 5.09
C VAL A 423 11.77 -7.73 4.40
N SER A 424 11.72 -7.74 3.06
CA SER A 424 10.99 -8.73 2.28
C SER A 424 11.64 -10.12 2.28
N LEU A 425 12.95 -10.21 2.53
CA LEU A 425 13.64 -11.48 2.74
C LEU A 425 13.24 -12.11 4.08
N VAL A 426 13.23 -11.31 5.16
CA VAL A 426 12.92 -11.79 6.52
C VAL A 426 11.43 -12.08 6.66
N ILE A 427 10.57 -11.19 6.15
CA ILE A 427 9.12 -11.29 6.32
C ILE A 427 8.50 -12.03 5.14
N ARG A 428 8.08 -13.28 5.37
CA ARG A 428 7.41 -14.13 4.37
C ARG A 428 6.02 -13.61 3.94
N ASN A 429 5.43 -12.68 4.70
CA ASN A 429 4.15 -12.08 4.37
C ASN A 429 4.34 -10.88 3.45
N PHE A 430 3.95 -11.04 2.18
CA PHE A 430 4.03 -10.03 1.13
C PHE A 430 3.51 -8.64 1.52
N ILE A 431 2.45 -8.55 2.33
CA ILE A 431 1.79 -7.26 2.64
C ILE A 431 2.59 -6.45 3.66
N LEU A 432 3.33 -7.11 4.54
CA LEU A 432 4.00 -6.47 5.66
C LEU A 432 5.16 -5.55 5.25
N PRO A 433 6.06 -5.94 4.32
CA PRO A 433 7.06 -5.02 3.78
C PRO A 433 6.47 -3.73 3.21
N VAL A 434 5.30 -3.82 2.57
CA VAL A 434 4.59 -2.67 1.99
C VAL A 434 4.19 -1.67 3.09
N ILE A 435 3.60 -2.17 4.18
CA ILE A 435 3.20 -1.34 5.32
C ILE A 435 4.43 -0.71 5.99
N VAL A 436 5.49 -1.50 6.19
CA VAL A 436 6.76 -1.02 6.77
C VAL A 436 7.36 0.08 5.89
N ALA A 437 7.27 -0.02 4.56
CA ALA A 437 7.74 1.01 3.66
C ALA A 437 7.02 2.34 3.86
N PHE A 438 5.69 2.31 3.92
CA PHE A 438 4.88 3.50 4.07
C PHE A 438 5.09 4.21 5.41
N LEU A 439 5.11 3.45 6.50
CA LEU A 439 5.36 4.01 7.83
C LEU A 439 6.78 4.50 7.99
N GLY A 440 7.72 3.81 7.34
CA GLY A 440 9.11 4.26 7.22
C GLY A 440 9.20 5.66 6.62
N SER A 441 8.42 5.96 5.58
CA SER A 441 8.34 7.30 4.98
C SER A 441 7.88 8.37 5.96
N PHE A 442 6.80 8.12 6.69
CA PHE A 442 6.32 9.04 7.72
C PHE A 442 7.29 9.23 8.89
N ALA A 443 7.94 8.14 9.33
CA ALA A 443 9.01 8.21 10.31
C ALA A 443 10.19 9.03 9.79
N GLY A 444 10.49 8.93 8.49
CA GLY A 444 11.47 9.77 7.78
C GLY A 444 11.12 11.25 7.87
N LEU A 445 9.90 11.63 7.50
CA LEU A 445 9.39 13.00 7.63
C LEU A 445 9.49 13.51 9.09
N SER A 446 9.15 12.67 10.06
CA SER A 446 9.25 13.02 11.48
C SER A 446 10.70 13.23 11.95
N CYS A 447 11.67 12.51 11.37
CA CYS A 447 13.09 12.72 11.67
C CYS A 447 13.60 14.02 11.05
N ILE A 448 13.07 14.41 9.89
CA ILE A 448 13.38 15.68 9.24
C ILE A 448 12.93 16.85 10.11
N THR A 449 11.68 16.83 10.61
CA THR A 449 11.15 17.90 11.46
C THR A 449 11.87 18.00 12.81
N LYS A 450 12.41 16.89 13.33
CA LYS A 450 13.25 16.86 14.55
C LYS A 450 14.71 17.25 14.32
N GLY A 451 15.11 17.62 13.10
CA GLY A 451 16.48 18.03 12.78
C GLY A 451 17.49 16.89 12.66
N ALA A 452 17.04 15.64 12.50
CA ALA A 452 17.88 14.45 12.29
C ALA A 452 17.70 13.84 10.87
N PRO A 453 17.98 14.60 9.79
CA PRO A 453 17.69 14.24 8.40
C PRO A 453 18.37 12.95 7.90
N TYR A 454 19.55 12.62 8.41
CA TYR A 454 20.39 11.53 7.88
C TYR A 454 20.21 10.19 8.61
N LEU A 455 19.28 10.11 9.56
CA LEU A 455 19.15 8.98 10.48
C LEU A 455 18.38 7.79 9.89
N THR A 456 17.56 8.00 8.86
CA THR A 456 16.71 6.94 8.29
C THR A 456 16.85 6.83 6.77
N PRO A 457 16.67 5.63 6.20
CA PRO A 457 16.65 5.44 4.74
C PRO A 457 15.62 6.32 4.02
N PHE A 458 14.48 6.55 4.66
CA PHE A 458 13.35 7.25 4.08
C PHE A 458 13.55 8.77 4.13
N SER A 459 14.06 9.31 5.25
CA SER A 459 14.38 10.74 5.36
C SER A 459 15.43 11.18 4.33
N LEU A 460 16.41 10.32 4.01
CA LEU A 460 17.38 10.60 2.94
C LEU A 460 16.69 10.83 1.58
N PHE A 461 15.68 10.03 1.24
CA PHE A 461 14.97 10.17 -0.03
C PHE A 461 14.13 11.44 -0.09
N ASP A 462 13.43 11.73 1.00
CA ASP A 462 12.58 12.91 1.14
C ASP A 462 13.39 14.21 0.96
N ILE A 463 14.54 14.32 1.61
CA ILE A 463 15.41 15.50 1.51
C ILE A 463 16.06 15.61 0.14
N ALA A 464 16.47 14.48 -0.45
CA ALA A 464 17.12 14.47 -1.75
C ALA A 464 16.23 15.10 -2.83
N MET A 465 14.91 14.87 -2.75
CA MET A 465 13.94 15.32 -3.74
C MET A 465 13.25 16.64 -3.40
N ASN A 466 13.08 16.99 -2.12
CA ASN A 466 12.40 18.24 -1.71
C ASN A 466 13.40 19.30 -1.22
N GLN A 467 14.28 19.78 -2.10
CA GLN A 467 15.43 20.61 -1.70
C GLN A 467 15.13 22.07 -1.36
N LYS A 468 13.92 22.58 -1.62
CA LYS A 468 13.64 24.01 -1.42
C LYS A 468 13.31 24.38 0.03
N GLU A 469 12.70 23.49 0.79
CA GLU A 469 12.28 23.77 2.17
C GLU A 469 13.34 23.44 3.23
N LEU A 470 14.45 22.79 2.83
CA LEU A 470 15.36 22.09 3.75
C LEU A 470 16.85 22.41 3.54
N GLY A 471 17.18 23.70 3.42
CA GLY A 471 18.55 24.21 3.61
C GLY A 471 19.65 23.63 2.69
N THR A 472 20.90 24.06 2.92
CA THR A 472 22.07 23.52 2.22
C THR A 472 22.36 22.11 2.73
N ILE A 473 21.93 21.09 1.97
CA ILE A 473 22.22 19.69 2.29
C ILE A 473 23.74 19.48 2.30
N ASP A 474 24.28 18.95 3.40
CA ASP A 474 25.65 18.47 3.41
C ASP A 474 25.76 17.18 2.58
N ILE A 475 26.24 17.33 1.35
CA ILE A 475 26.43 16.25 0.38
C ILE A 475 27.34 15.16 0.94
N ARG A 476 28.33 15.50 1.77
CA ARG A 476 29.28 14.53 2.33
C ARG A 476 28.58 13.63 3.34
N SER A 477 27.86 14.23 4.28
CA SER A 477 27.08 13.48 5.29
C SER A 477 25.98 12.63 4.64
N PHE A 478 25.32 13.15 3.61
CA PHE A 478 24.33 12.42 2.81
C PHE A 478 24.92 11.18 2.13
N ALA A 479 26.04 11.34 1.42
CA ALA A 479 26.69 10.24 0.71
C ALA A 479 27.23 9.17 1.68
N LEU A 480 27.84 9.60 2.79
CA LEU A 480 28.37 8.70 3.82
C LEU A 480 27.25 7.86 4.44
N SER A 481 26.15 8.49 4.84
CA SER A 481 24.98 7.80 5.41
C SER A 481 24.38 6.80 4.41
N SER A 482 24.25 7.19 3.15
CA SER A 482 23.73 6.31 2.09
C SER A 482 24.59 5.05 1.89
N ILE A 483 25.92 5.19 1.86
CA ILE A 483 26.85 4.06 1.73
C ILE A 483 26.77 3.14 2.96
N ILE A 484 26.74 3.71 4.17
CA ILE A 484 26.63 2.95 5.41
C ILE A 484 25.35 2.10 5.41
N PHE A 485 24.19 2.69 5.09
CA PHE A 485 22.95 1.94 5.06
C PHE A 485 22.91 0.84 4.00
N ILE A 486 23.35 1.13 2.77
CA ILE A 486 23.37 0.14 1.68
C ILE A 486 24.25 -1.06 2.08
N THR A 487 25.46 -0.79 2.55
CA THR A 487 26.40 -1.84 2.96
C THR A 487 25.88 -2.64 4.14
N ALA A 488 25.35 -1.97 5.17
CA ALA A 488 24.77 -2.62 6.35
C ALA A 488 23.59 -3.54 5.99
N PHE A 489 22.58 -3.04 5.28
CA PHE A 489 21.39 -3.84 4.96
C PHE A 489 21.68 -5.02 4.03
N ILE A 490 22.55 -4.83 3.03
CA ILE A 490 22.96 -5.93 2.13
C ILE A 490 23.75 -6.97 2.92
N MET A 491 24.70 -6.55 3.76
CA MET A 491 25.49 -7.48 4.57
C MET A 491 24.59 -8.29 5.52
N ILE A 492 23.66 -7.63 6.21
CA ILE A 492 22.67 -8.29 7.08
C ILE A 492 21.81 -9.27 6.27
N ALA A 493 21.34 -8.90 5.08
CA ALA A 493 20.53 -9.78 4.23
C ALA A 493 21.30 -11.03 3.79
N ILE A 494 22.57 -10.87 3.40
CA ILE A 494 23.45 -11.98 3.02
C ILE A 494 23.73 -12.88 4.23
N MET A 495 24.05 -12.31 5.37
CA MET A 495 24.31 -13.07 6.61
C MET A 495 23.07 -13.84 7.06
N TYR A 496 21.89 -13.20 7.02
CA TYR A 496 20.62 -13.82 7.35
C TYR A 496 20.36 -15.02 6.44
N LEU A 497 20.47 -14.85 5.12
CA LEU A 497 20.25 -15.94 4.17
C LEU A 497 21.30 -17.06 4.29
N SER A 498 22.54 -16.73 4.68
CA SER A 498 23.61 -17.71 4.84
C SER A 498 23.51 -18.53 6.14
N ARG A 499 22.90 -17.97 7.20
CA ARG A 499 22.76 -18.64 8.50
C ARG A 499 21.39 -19.29 8.72
N THR A 500 20.38 -18.87 7.96
CA THR A 500 19.04 -19.43 8.10
C THR A 500 18.96 -20.71 7.28
N ASP A 501 19.03 -21.86 7.96
CA ASP A 501 18.73 -23.14 7.33
C ASP A 501 17.36 -23.07 6.64
N VAL A 502 17.32 -23.53 5.39
CA VAL A 502 16.08 -23.52 4.63
C VAL A 502 15.17 -24.60 5.18
N ARG A 503 14.39 -24.24 6.20
CA ARG A 503 13.41 -25.16 6.82
C ARG A 503 12.41 -25.60 5.75
N SER A 504 12.43 -26.88 5.42
CA SER A 504 11.35 -27.57 4.70
C SER A 504 10.13 -27.63 5.62
N ASN A 505 9.38 -26.53 5.71
CA ASN A 505 8.06 -26.59 6.31
C ASN A 505 7.09 -27.07 5.23
N GLU A 506 6.76 -28.36 5.27
CA GLU A 506 5.46 -28.85 4.79
C GLU A 506 4.30 -28.19 5.57
#